data_AF-A0A0H3XN79-F1
#
_entry.id   AF-A0A0H3XN79-F1
#
_cell.length_a   1.000
_cell.length_b   1.000
_cell.length_c   1.000
_cell.angle_alpha   90.00
_cell.angle_beta   90.00
_cell.angle_gamma   90.00
#
_symmetry.space_group_name_H-M   'P 1'
#
loop_
_entity.id
_entity.type
_entity.pdbx_description
1 polymer ?
#
loop_
_entity_poly.entity_id
_entity_poly.type
_entity_poly.pdbx_seq_one_letter_code
_entity_poly.pdbx_strand_id
1 'polypeptide(L)'
;MGYYYQHNFNFSYHGLQRIKERIADFKAMDEWIIKEKIIKMIDNSTDRIETTRNFYIKLDDFKNNLYVVINKYNNLIVTVTPMSPQKLLEILNEK
;
A
#
# COMPACT_ATOMS: atom_id res chain seq x y z
N MET A 1 -13.35 -18.32 17.63
CA MET A 1 -12.86 -16.93 17.47
C MET A 1 -11.47 -16.98 16.90
N GLY A 2 -11.32 -16.57 15.66
CA GLY A 2 -10.08 -16.59 14.89
C GLY A 2 -10.41 -16.11 13.48
N TYR A 3 -10.81 -14.85 13.36
CA TYR A 3 -11.09 -14.25 12.06
C TYR A 3 -9.76 -14.11 11.32
N TYR A 4 -9.38 -15.14 10.56
CA TYR A 4 -8.44 -14.99 9.45
C TYR A 4 -9.16 -14.14 8.40
N TYR A 5 -9.13 -12.82 8.58
CA TYR A 5 -9.66 -11.89 7.60
C TYR A 5 -8.73 -11.97 6.38
N GLN A 6 -9.11 -12.82 5.44
CA GLN A 6 -8.35 -13.15 4.24
C GLN A 6 -8.47 -11.98 3.26
N HIS A 7 -7.70 -10.92 3.49
CA HIS A 7 -7.51 -9.92 2.45
C HIS A 7 -6.70 -10.57 1.32
N ASN A 8 -7.26 -10.59 0.12
CA ASN A 8 -6.69 -11.22 -1.08
C ASN A 8 -5.45 -10.49 -1.63
N PHE A 9 -4.81 -9.62 -0.84
CA PHE A 9 -3.63 -8.90 -1.26
C PHE A 9 -2.37 -9.72 -1.01
N ASN A 10 -1.73 -10.11 -2.10
CA ASN A 10 -0.41 -10.73 -2.04
C ASN A 10 0.64 -9.65 -1.82
N PHE A 11 1.67 -9.97 -1.04
CA PHE A 11 2.80 -9.06 -0.83
C PHE A 11 3.99 -9.53 -1.65
N SER A 12 4.51 -8.68 -2.53
CA SER A 12 5.77 -8.96 -3.19
C SER A 12 6.95 -8.80 -2.22
N TYR A 13 8.02 -9.56 -2.44
CA TYR A 13 9.25 -9.43 -1.66
C TYR A 13 9.80 -7.99 -1.69
N HIS A 14 9.86 -7.40 -2.89
CA HIS A 14 10.25 -6.00 -3.08
C HIS A 14 9.30 -5.05 -2.33
N GLY A 15 7.99 -5.27 -2.40
CA GLY A 15 7.00 -4.46 -1.69
C GLY A 15 7.21 -4.46 -0.18
N LEU A 16 7.43 -5.62 0.42
CA LEU A 16 7.72 -5.75 1.85
C LEU A 16 9.01 -5.06 2.27
N GLN A 17 10.07 -5.21 1.46
CA GLN A 17 11.32 -4.51 1.71
C GLN A 17 11.13 -2.99 1.69
N ARG A 18 10.43 -2.47 0.68
CA ARG A 18 10.14 -1.03 0.56
C ARG A 18 9.30 -0.50 1.71
N ILE A 19 8.35 -1.29 2.20
CA ILE A 19 7.54 -0.95 3.39
C ILE A 19 8.45 -0.77 4.61
N LYS A 20 9.35 -1.73 4.87
CA LYS A 20 10.31 -1.67 5.98
C LYS A 20 11.28 -0.49 5.87
N GLU A 21 11.72 -0.16 4.65
CA GLU A 21 12.63 0.96 4.40
C GLU A 21 11.97 2.33 4.60
N ARG A 22 10.70 2.46 4.20
CA ARG A 22 9.99 3.76 4.20
C ARG A 22 9.25 4.05 5.48
N ILE A 23 8.84 3.03 6.22
CA ILE A 23 8.13 3.17 7.49
C ILE A 23 9.08 2.78 8.61
N ALA A 24 9.59 3.79 9.32
CA ALA A 24 10.58 3.60 10.39
C ALA A 24 10.08 2.63 11.47
N ASP A 25 8.78 2.69 11.81
CA ASP A 25 8.15 1.84 12.82
C ASP A 25 8.14 0.35 12.44
N PHE A 26 8.27 0.02 11.15
CA PHE A 26 8.24 -1.35 10.65
C PHE A 26 9.63 -1.98 10.51
N LYS A 27 10.70 -1.24 10.79
CA LYS A 27 12.08 -1.71 10.59
C LYS A 27 12.46 -2.88 11.51
N ALA A 28 11.90 -2.91 12.72
CA ALA A 28 12.17 -3.94 13.74
C ALA A 28 10.98 -4.89 13.98
N MET A 29 9.90 -4.77 13.20
CA MET A 29 8.71 -5.62 13.34
C MET A 29 8.80 -6.87 12.48
N ASP A 30 8.15 -7.94 12.95
CA ASP A 30 7.97 -9.14 12.16
C ASP A 30 7.11 -8.89 10.92
N GLU A 31 7.40 -9.63 9.85
CA GLU A 31 6.72 -9.47 8.56
C GLU A 31 5.23 -9.76 8.63
N TRP A 32 4.81 -10.67 9.50
CA TRP A 32 3.39 -11.00 9.67
C TRP A 32 2.61 -9.81 10.25
N ILE A 33 3.16 -9.13 11.26
CA ILE A 33 2.57 -7.94 11.88
C ILE A 33 2.49 -6.80 10.86
N ILE A 34 3.56 -6.62 10.07
CA ILE A 34 3.61 -5.59 9.03
C ILE A 34 2.50 -5.80 8.01
N LYS A 35 2.31 -7.05 7.55
CA LYS A 35 1.24 -7.39 6.59
C LYS A 35 -0.14 -7.05 7.15
N GLU A 36 -0.45 -7.47 8.37
CA GLU A 36 -1.74 -7.16 9.00
C GLU A 36 -1.96 -5.66 9.19
N LYS A 37 -0.94 -4.92 9.61
CA LYS A 37 -1.06 -3.46 9.78
C LYS A 37 -1.32 -2.76 8.45
N ILE A 38 -0.57 -3.10 7.41
CA ILE A 38 -0.73 -2.51 6.08
C ILE A 38 -2.13 -2.78 5.53
N ILE A 39 -2.64 -4.00 5.70
CA ILE A 39 -4.00 -4.37 5.31
C ILE A 39 -5.03 -3.48 6.02
N LYS A 40 -4.95 -3.36 7.35
CA LYS A 40 -5.87 -2.50 8.12
C LYS A 40 -5.80 -1.04 7.69
N MET A 41 -4.60 -0.54 7.38
CA MET A 41 -4.43 0.82 6.88
C MET A 41 -5.05 1.00 5.49
N ILE A 42 -4.95 0.00 4.61
CA ILE A 42 -5.59 0.00 3.29
C ILE A 42 -7.12 0.04 3.44
N ASP A 43 -7.68 -0.75 4.36
CA ASP A 43 -9.13 -0.77 4.58
C ASP A 43 -9.66 0.55 5.12
N ASN A 44 -8.94 1.13 6.08
CA ASN A 44 -9.28 2.42 6.68
C ASN A 44 -9.00 3.61 5.77
N SER A 45 -8.23 3.41 4.70
CA SER A 45 -7.88 4.48 3.76
C SER A 45 -9.10 5.03 3.03
N THR A 46 -9.22 6.36 3.04
CA THR A 46 -10.31 7.07 2.37
C THR A 46 -9.95 7.48 0.94
N ASP A 47 -8.67 7.75 0.68
CA ASP A 47 -8.16 8.18 -0.62
C ASP A 47 -7.67 6.99 -1.46
N ARG A 48 -8.47 6.61 -2.45
CA ARG A 48 -8.17 5.52 -3.40
C ARG A 48 -8.20 6.05 -4.82
N ILE A 49 -7.07 5.91 -5.51
CA ILE A 49 -6.94 6.29 -6.91
C ILE A 49 -6.80 5.01 -7.73
N GLU A 50 -7.68 4.87 -8.70
CA GLU A 50 -7.73 3.73 -9.58
C GLU A 50 -7.25 4.12 -10.98
N THR A 51 -6.25 3.41 -11.51
CA THR A 51 -5.84 3.50 -12.92
C THR A 51 -6.14 2.21 -13.66
N THR A 52 -5.88 2.16 -14.96
CA THR A 52 -6.13 0.98 -15.81
C THR A 52 -5.44 -0.29 -15.30
N ARG A 53 -4.25 -0.18 -14.70
CA ARG A 53 -3.43 -1.34 -14.30
C ARG A 53 -3.25 -1.48 -12.78
N ASN A 54 -3.31 -0.38 -12.04
CA ASN A 54 -2.94 -0.35 -10.62
C ASN A 54 -4.00 0.36 -9.77
N PHE A 55 -4.04 0.02 -8.48
CA PHE A 55 -4.65 0.82 -7.42
C PHE A 55 -3.55 1.52 -6.64
N TYR A 56 -3.77 2.80 -6.37
CA TYR A 56 -2.96 3.62 -5.50
C TYR A 56 -3.81 3.97 -4.28
N ILE A 57 -3.41 3.47 -3.12
CA ILE A 57 -4.16 3.66 -1.87
C ILE A 57 -3.30 4.47 -0.93
N LYS A 58 -3.80 5.61 -0.46
CA LYS A 58 -3.07 6.48 0.44
C LYS A 58 -3.08 5.93 1.86
N LEU A 59 -1.93 5.95 2.52
CA LEU A 59 -1.85 5.60 3.94
C LEU A 59 -2.04 6.88 4.76
N ASP A 60 -3.28 7.14 5.17
CA ASP A 60 -3.69 8.37 5.86
C ASP A 60 -2.98 8.56 7.22
N ASP A 61 -2.54 7.47 7.84
CA ASP A 61 -1.77 7.51 9.10
C ASP A 61 -0.39 8.17 8.96
N PHE A 62 0.13 8.36 7.74
CA PHE A 62 1.46 8.93 7.49
C PHE A 62 1.39 10.31 6.83
N LYS A 63 2.09 11.29 7.43
CA LYS A 63 2.16 12.68 6.95
C LYS A 63 2.86 12.87 5.59
N ASN A 64 3.52 11.84 5.06
CA ASN A 64 4.38 11.94 3.87
C ASN A 64 3.69 11.60 2.54
N ASN A 65 2.35 11.63 2.47
CA ASN A 65 1.59 11.25 1.28
C ASN A 65 2.08 9.90 0.72
N LEU A 66 2.10 8.89 1.60
CA LEU A 66 2.60 7.56 1.27
C LEU A 66 1.47 6.78 0.58
N TYR A 67 1.75 6.23 -0.60
CA TYR A 67 0.79 5.44 -1.36
C TYR A 67 1.27 3.99 -1.47
N VAL A 68 0.36 3.06 -1.21
CA VAL A 68 0.52 1.65 -1.57
C VAL A 68 0.09 1.45 -3.00
N VAL A 69 0.98 0.85 -3.79
CA VAL A 69 0.71 0.50 -5.19
C VAL A 69 0.37 -0.99 -5.27
N ILE A 70 -0.85 -1.27 -5.70
CA ILE A 70 -1.39 -2.62 -5.85
C ILE A 70 -1.66 -2.89 -7.32
N ASN A 71 -1.10 -3.96 -7.86
CA ASN A 71 -1.39 -4.42 -9.21
C ASN A 71 -2.75 -5.13 -9.22
N LYS A 72 -3.67 -4.69 -10.09
CA LYS A 72 -5.04 -5.24 -10.19
C LYS A 72 -5.11 -6.69 -10.64
N TYR A 73 -4.23 -7.08 -11.56
CA TYR A 73 -4.30 -8.41 -12.19
C TYR A 73 -4.05 -9.52 -11.18
N ASN A 74 -3.12 -9.29 -10.25
CA ASN A 74 -2.67 -10.32 -9.30
C ASN A 74 -2.97 -9.95 -7.84
N ASN A 75 -3.69 -8.85 -7.60
CA ASN A 75 -3.89 -8.23 -6.29
C ASN A 75 -2.59 -8.15 -5.48
N LEU A 76 -1.50 -7.77 -6.14
CA LEU A 76 -0.15 -7.81 -5.58
C LEU A 76 0.29 -6.41 -5.15
N ILE A 77 0.64 -6.24 -3.88
CA ILE A 77 1.31 -5.04 -3.37
C ILE A 77 2.74 -5.05 -3.92
N VAL A 78 2.99 -4.17 -4.88
CA VAL A 78 4.26 -4.07 -5.61
C VAL A 78 5.27 -3.21 -4.85
N THR A 79 4.80 -2.09 -4.32
CA THR A 79 5.65 -1.11 -3.64
C THR A 79 4.81 -0.14 -2.82
N VAL A 80 5.47 0.54 -1.89
CA VAL A 80 4.93 1.70 -1.18
C VAL A 80 5.82 2.88 -1.49
N THR A 81 5.27 4.00 -1.96
CA THR A 81 6.07 5.16 -2.35
C THR A 81 5.42 6.47 -1.92
N PRO A 82 6.19 7.46 -1.45
CA PRO A 82 5.68 8.82 -1.38
C PRO A 82 5.38 9.30 -2.81
N MET A 83 4.27 10.02 -2.98
CA MET A 83 3.94 10.64 -4.26
C MET A 83 3.85 12.16 -4.11
N SER A 84 4.47 12.86 -5.07
CA SER A 84 4.29 14.30 -5.20
C SER A 84 2.92 14.61 -5.83
N PRO A 85 2.34 15.79 -5.57
CA PRO A 85 1.07 16.19 -6.16
C PRO A 85 1.06 16.15 -7.69
N GLN A 86 2.19 16.52 -8.32
CA GLN A 86 2.36 16.44 -9.77
C GLN A 86 2.24 15.00 -10.27
N LYS A 87 2.87 14.04 -9.57
CA LYS A 87 2.83 12.64 -9.98
C LYS A 87 1.43 12.04 -9.82
N LEU A 88 0.71 12.44 -8.78
CA LEU A 88 -0.68 12.02 -8.58
C LEU A 88 -1.59 12.52 -9.71
N LEU A 89 -1.39 13.77 -10.15
CA LEU A 89 -2.14 14.33 -11.28
C LEU A 89 -1.86 13.57 -12.59
N GLU A 90 -0.60 13.23 -12.86
CA GLU A 90 -0.25 12.40 -14.03
C GLU A 90 -0.98 11.06 -14.00
N ILE A 91 -1.00 10.39 -12.85
CA ILE A 91 -1.66 9.09 -12.65
C ILE A 91 -3.17 9.20 -12.83
N LEU A 92 -3.78 10.28 -12.35
CA LEU A 92 -5.21 10.55 -12.54
C LEU A 92 -5.58 10.78 -14.01
N ASN A 93 -4.66 11.37 -14.79
CA ASN A 93 -4.83 11.62 -16.20
C ASN A 93 -4.53 10.40 -17.09
N GLU A 94 -3.94 9.33 -16.55
CA GLU A 94 -3.67 8.06 -17.25
C GLU A 94 -4.92 7.15 -17.39
N LYS A 95 -6.12 7.71 -17.15
CA LYS A 95 -7.41 7.00 -17.25
C LYS A 95 -7.84 6.75 -18.69
#